data_AF-A0A370X195-F1
#
_entry.id   AF-A0A370X195-F1
#
_cell.length_a   1.000
_cell.length_b   1.000
_cell.length_c   1.000
_cell.angle_alpha   90.00
_cell.angle_beta   90.00
_cell.angle_gamma   90.00
#
_symmetry.space_group_name_H-M   'P 1'
#
loop_
_entity.id
_entity.type
_entity.pdbx_description
1 polymer ?
#
loop_
_entity_poly.entity_id
_entity_poly.type
_entity_poly.pdbx_seq_one_letter_code
_entity_poly.pdbx_strand_id
1 'polypeptide(L)'
;MEFNATLIGEMISFAILIWICVQFIWPHINKAIEERQLKIAEGLNAAERAHAELKAADNKAAAEVKQARQQAAEIIDRAQQQANQILDKARADAVAEINRQKAAAQDEIASMAQRAREELRERVGALAVQGASKIVQREIDPAAHKALLDQLATEI
;
A
#
# COMPACT_ATOMS: atom_id res chain seq x y z
N MET A 1 -30.12 103.07 29.87
CA MET A 1 -29.52 102.80 28.54
C MET A 1 -30.61 103.04 27.52
N GLU A 2 -30.43 104.02 26.64
CA GLU A 2 -31.41 104.30 25.59
C GLU A 2 -31.31 103.24 24.49
N PHE A 3 -32.45 102.64 24.14
CA PHE A 3 -32.55 101.73 23.00
C PHE A 3 -32.35 102.53 21.71
N ASN A 4 -31.12 102.51 21.19
CA ASN A 4 -30.75 103.18 19.95
C ASN A 4 -30.80 102.21 18.75
N ALA A 5 -31.00 102.75 17.54
CA ALA A 5 -31.06 101.99 16.29
C ALA A 5 -29.81 101.12 16.03
N THR A 6 -28.67 101.48 16.64
CA THR A 6 -27.42 100.70 16.62
C THR A 6 -27.58 99.31 17.26
N LEU A 7 -28.35 99.20 18.36
CA LEU A 7 -28.60 97.93 19.04
C LEU A 7 -29.39 96.94 18.16
N ILE A 8 -30.31 97.46 17.34
CA ILE A 8 -31.08 96.64 16.38
C ILE A 8 -30.17 96.17 15.25
N GLY A 9 -29.29 97.04 14.73
CA GLY A 9 -28.29 96.67 13.73
C GLY A 9 -27.30 95.62 14.24
N GLU A 10 -26.83 95.74 15.48
CA GLU A 10 -25.97 94.76 16.14
C GLU A 10 -26.67 93.40 16.30
N MET A 11 -27.93 93.37 16.73
CA MET A 11 -28.72 92.13 16.81
C MET A 11 -28.90 91.45 15.45
N ILE A 12 -29.20 92.21 14.39
CA ILE A 12 -29.35 91.66 13.04
C ILE A 12 -28.01 91.09 12.55
N SER A 13 -26.91 91.82 12.79
CA SER A 13 -25.56 91.38 12.40
C SER A 13 -25.15 90.11 13.15
N PHE A 14 -25.47 90.02 14.45
CA PHE A 14 -25.25 88.84 15.27
C PHE A 14 -26.10 87.64 14.81
N ALA A 15 -27.37 87.87 14.46
CA ALA A 15 -28.26 86.83 13.94
C ALA A 15 -27.77 86.28 12.59
N ILE A 16 -27.29 87.15 11.69
CA ILE A 16 -26.70 86.72 10.40
C ILE A 16 -25.42 85.90 10.64
N LEU A 17 -24.58 86.30 11.59
CA LEU A 17 -23.38 85.54 11.95
C LEU A 17 -23.73 84.14 12.48
N ILE A 18 -24.70 84.04 13.40
CA ILE A 18 -25.19 82.74 13.89
C ILE A 18 -25.72 81.89 12.75
N TRP A 19 -26.51 82.47 11.84
CA TRP A 19 -27.07 81.75 10.71
C TRP A 19 -25.98 81.17 9.80
N ILE A 20 -24.95 81.95 9.49
CA ILE A 20 -23.78 81.48 8.72
C ILE A 20 -23.02 80.39 9.50
N CYS A 21 -22.81 80.55 10.80
CA CYS A 21 -22.12 79.55 11.62
C CYS A 21 -22.87 78.22 11.67
N VAL A 22 -24.19 78.25 11.80
CA VAL A 22 -25.03 77.04 11.83
C VAL A 22 -25.12 76.39 10.44
N GLN A 23 -25.26 77.18 9.37
CA GLN A 23 -25.40 76.64 8.02
C GLN A 23 -24.08 76.16 7.41
N PHE A 24 -22.95 76.80 7.70
CA PHE A 24 -21.66 76.46 7.07
C PHE A 24 -20.72 75.71 8.02
N ILE A 25 -20.49 76.20 9.24
CA ILE A 25 -19.48 75.60 10.13
C ILE A 25 -19.98 74.30 10.77
N TRP A 26 -21.22 74.29 11.28
CA TRP A 26 -21.79 73.12 11.96
C TRP A 26 -21.80 71.83 11.12
N PRO A 27 -22.26 71.83 9.84
CA PRO A 27 -22.24 70.60 9.05
C PRO A 27 -20.83 70.09 8.75
N HIS A 28 -19.84 70.98 8.58
CA HIS A 28 -18.46 70.54 8.37
C HIS A 28 -17.87 69.86 9.61
N ILE A 29 -18.17 70.37 10.81
CA ILE A 29 -17.72 69.76 12.07
C ILE A 29 -18.40 68.41 12.29
N ASN A 30 -19.72 68.33 12.13
CA ASN A 30 -20.46 67.08 12.29
C ASN A 30 -19.98 66.01 11.30
N LYS A 31 -19.77 66.39 10.03
CA LYS A 31 -19.26 65.46 9.02
C LYS A 31 -17.88 64.89 9.39
N ALA A 32 -16.97 65.72 9.91
CA ALA A 32 -15.66 65.25 10.36
C ALA A 32 -15.75 64.29 11.55
N ILE A 33 -16.69 64.52 12.47
CA ILE A 33 -16.95 63.62 13.62
C ILE A 33 -17.55 62.30 13.13
N GLU A 34 -18.56 62.35 12.25
CA GLU A 34 -19.20 61.17 11.67
C GLU A 34 -18.22 60.32 10.87
N GLU A 35 -17.37 60.93 10.02
CA GLU A 35 -16.33 60.21 9.28
C GLU A 35 -15.36 59.48 10.21
N ARG A 36 -15.01 60.10 11.34
CA ARG A 36 -14.14 59.46 12.33
C ARG A 36 -14.84 58.32 13.06
N GLN A 37 -16.10 58.50 13.44
CA GLN A 37 -16.89 57.44 14.07
C GLN A 37 -17.08 56.25 13.11
N LEU A 38 -17.38 56.51 11.84
CA LEU A 38 -17.53 55.50 10.81
C LEU A 38 -16.23 54.70 10.62
N LYS A 39 -15.09 55.39 10.46
CA LYS A 39 -13.77 54.72 10.33
C LYS A 39 -13.44 53.84 11.53
N ILE A 40 -13.77 54.28 12.75
CA ILE A 40 -13.54 53.48 13.96
C ILE A 40 -14.46 52.25 13.98
N ALA A 41 -15.74 52.44 13.66
CA ALA A 41 -16.72 51.35 13.63
C ALA A 41 -16.37 50.31 12.56
N GLU A 42 -16.01 50.75 11.35
CA GLU A 42 -15.55 49.89 10.26
C GLU A 42 -14.26 49.16 10.61
N GLY A 43 -13.29 49.86 11.21
CA GLY A 43 -12.03 49.26 11.67
C GLY A 43 -12.24 48.19 12.74
N LEU A 44 -13.10 48.46 13.73
CA LEU A 44 -13.42 47.50 14.77
C LEU A 44 -14.17 46.28 14.20
N ASN A 45 -15.13 46.50 13.32
CA ASN A 45 -15.87 45.41 12.66
C ASN A 45 -14.96 44.57 11.74
N ALA A 46 -14.03 45.20 11.02
CA ALA A 46 -13.04 44.50 10.23
C ALA A 46 -12.09 43.67 11.09
N ALA A 47 -11.64 44.20 12.23
CA ALA A 47 -10.80 43.47 13.18
C ALA A 47 -11.54 42.25 13.78
N GLU A 48 -12.80 42.42 14.19
CA GLU A 48 -13.62 41.32 14.72
C GLU A 48 -13.83 40.22 13.67
N ARG A 49 -14.15 40.61 12.42
CA ARG A 49 -14.27 39.65 11.30
C ARG A 49 -12.96 38.94 11.02
N ALA A 50 -11.83 39.65 10.97
CA ALA A 50 -10.53 39.06 10.76
C ALA A 50 -10.16 38.06 11.87
N HIS A 51 -10.48 38.38 13.14
CA HIS A 51 -10.28 37.45 14.25
C HIS A 51 -11.18 36.21 14.15
N ALA A 52 -12.44 36.38 13.79
CA ALA A 52 -13.37 35.27 13.59
C ALA A 52 -12.94 34.36 12.42
N GLU A 53 -12.53 34.96 11.31
CA GLU A 53 -12.01 34.24 10.14
C GLU A 53 -10.72 33.50 10.46
N LEU A 54 -9.78 34.13 11.18
CA LEU A 54 -8.55 33.48 11.64
C LEU A 54 -8.85 32.26 12.49
N LYS A 55 -9.73 32.41 13.49
CA LYS A 55 -10.13 31.30 14.37
C LYS A 55 -10.83 30.18 13.58
N ALA A 56 -11.65 30.53 12.60
CA ALA A 56 -12.30 29.56 11.74
C ALA A 56 -11.29 28.84 10.83
N ALA A 57 -10.29 29.55 10.30
CA ALA A 57 -9.21 28.98 9.49
C ALA A 57 -8.34 28.03 10.33
N ASP A 58 -7.95 28.43 11.55
CA ASP A 58 -7.18 27.58 12.47
C ASP A 58 -7.93 26.30 12.82
N ASN A 59 -9.23 26.40 13.11
CA ASN A 59 -10.07 25.23 13.38
C ASN A 59 -10.17 24.31 12.17
N LYS A 60 -10.33 24.86 10.96
CA LYS A 60 -10.36 24.09 9.71
C LYS A 60 -9.02 23.38 9.46
N ALA A 61 -7.90 24.11 9.60
CA ALA A 61 -6.57 23.54 9.44
C ALA A 61 -6.31 22.41 10.46
N ALA A 62 -6.67 22.62 11.73
CA ALA A 62 -6.55 21.58 12.76
C ALA A 62 -7.41 20.35 12.44
N ALA A 63 -8.64 20.55 11.95
CA ALA A 63 -9.52 19.46 11.52
C ALA A 63 -8.95 18.69 10.32
N GLU A 64 -8.40 19.40 9.32
CA GLU A 64 -7.79 18.81 8.13
C GLU A 64 -6.53 18.02 8.49
N VAL A 65 -5.66 18.54 9.35
CA VAL A 65 -4.50 17.79 9.86
C VAL A 65 -4.93 16.53 10.61
N LYS A 66 -5.98 16.61 11.44
CA LYS A 66 -6.52 15.44 12.15
C LYS A 66 -7.06 14.40 11.17
N GLN A 67 -7.83 14.83 10.17
CA GLN A 67 -8.37 13.95 9.13
C GLN A 67 -7.24 13.29 8.32
N ALA A 68 -6.23 14.05 7.91
CA ALA A 68 -5.07 13.53 7.18
C ALA A 68 -4.31 12.49 8.00
N ARG A 69 -4.12 12.71 9.31
CA ARG A 69 -3.51 11.72 10.22
C ARG A 69 -4.33 10.44 10.33
N GLN A 70 -5.66 10.56 10.41
CA GLN A 70 -6.55 9.40 10.45
C GLN A 70 -6.49 8.61 9.14
N GLN A 71 -6.56 9.29 7.99
CA GLN A 71 -6.42 8.65 6.68
C GLN A 71 -5.06 7.98 6.51
N ALA A 72 -3.97 8.62 6.96
CA ALA A 72 -2.64 8.02 6.93
C ALA A 72 -2.57 6.74 7.79
N ALA A 73 -3.16 6.75 8.99
CA ALA A 73 -3.23 5.58 9.85
C ALA A 73 -4.04 4.44 9.20
N GLU A 74 -5.18 4.76 8.57
CA GLU A 74 -5.98 3.79 7.82
C GLU A 74 -5.22 3.20 6.62
N ILE A 75 -4.45 4.02 5.89
CA ILE A 75 -3.63 3.54 4.76
C ILE A 75 -2.56 2.57 5.26
N ILE A 76 -1.89 2.89 6.37
CA ILE A 76 -0.87 2.02 6.97
C ILE A 76 -1.49 0.69 7.43
N ASP A 77 -2.64 0.74 8.10
CA ASP A 77 -3.32 -0.47 8.56
C ASP A 77 -3.75 -1.37 7.38
N ARG A 78 -4.35 -0.78 6.34
CA ARG A 78 -4.71 -1.51 5.11
C ARG A 78 -3.48 -2.11 4.43
N ALA A 79 -2.38 -1.37 4.35
CA ALA A 79 -1.13 -1.85 3.76
C ALA A 79 -0.57 -3.04 4.58
N GLN A 80 -0.62 -2.98 5.91
CA GLN A 80 -0.17 -4.08 6.76
C GLN A 80 -1.06 -5.33 6.60
N GLN A 81 -2.38 -5.15 6.53
CA GLN A 81 -3.32 -6.24 6.27
C GLN A 81 -3.06 -6.90 4.91
N GLN A 82 -2.87 -6.09 3.86
CA GLN A 82 -2.52 -6.60 2.53
C GLN A 82 -1.18 -7.32 2.52
N ALA A 83 -0.16 -6.79 3.20
CA ALA A 83 1.14 -7.45 3.31
C ALA A 83 1.03 -8.81 4.00
N ASN A 84 0.26 -8.90 5.08
CA ASN A 84 0.00 -10.16 5.77
C ASN A 84 -0.74 -11.17 4.87
N GLN A 85 -1.77 -10.72 4.14
CA GLN A 85 -2.50 -11.57 3.19
C GLN A 85 -1.60 -12.09 2.07
N ILE A 86 -0.70 -11.25 1.54
CA ILE A 86 0.28 -11.65 0.53
C ILE A 86 1.24 -12.69 1.12
N LEU A 87 1.72 -12.47 2.34
CA LEU A 87 2.64 -13.40 3.01
C LEU A 87 1.97 -14.75 3.27
N ASP A 88 0.73 -14.76 3.75
CA ASP A 88 -0.03 -15.99 4.01
C ASP A 88 -0.33 -16.74 2.72
N LYS A 89 -0.71 -16.03 1.65
CA LYS A 89 -0.89 -16.63 0.33
C LYS A 89 0.41 -17.22 -0.21
N ALA A 90 1.52 -16.47 -0.12
CA ALA A 90 2.83 -16.95 -0.57
C ALA A 90 3.29 -18.19 0.21
N ARG A 91 3.01 -18.25 1.53
CA ARG A 91 3.26 -19.44 2.35
C ARG A 91 2.41 -20.63 1.91
N ALA A 92 1.12 -20.42 1.68
CA ALA A 92 0.22 -21.47 1.21
C ALA A 92 0.66 -22.01 -0.16
N ASP A 93 0.98 -21.13 -1.10
CA ASP A 93 1.47 -21.48 -2.44
C ASP A 93 2.81 -22.23 -2.35
N ALA A 94 3.74 -21.79 -1.48
CA ALA A 94 5.01 -22.48 -1.26
C ALA A 94 4.81 -23.89 -0.70
N VAL A 95 3.92 -24.08 0.28
CA VAL A 95 3.62 -25.41 0.84
C VAL A 95 2.98 -26.31 -0.23
N ALA A 96 2.07 -25.78 -1.04
CA ALA A 96 1.45 -26.52 -2.14
C ALA A 96 2.51 -26.96 -3.17
N GLU A 97 3.42 -26.08 -3.54
CA GLU A 97 4.49 -26.38 -4.50
C GLU A 97 5.51 -27.37 -3.95
N ILE A 98 5.90 -27.25 -2.67
CA ILE A 98 6.75 -28.23 -1.99
C ILE A 98 6.11 -29.61 -2.03
N ASN A 99 4.82 -29.71 -1.71
CA ASN A 99 4.11 -30.99 -1.74
C ASN A 99 4.04 -31.59 -3.15
N ARG A 100 3.80 -30.75 -4.16
CA ARG A 100 3.83 -31.17 -5.58
C ARG A 100 5.21 -31.69 -5.98
N GLN A 101 6.27 -30.97 -5.65
CA GLN A 101 7.64 -31.40 -5.96
C GLN A 101 8.01 -32.70 -5.22
N LYS A 102 7.58 -32.85 -3.96
CA LYS A 102 7.77 -34.10 -3.21
C LYS A 102 7.08 -35.29 -3.86
N ALA A 103 5.84 -35.12 -4.31
CA ALA A 103 5.09 -36.16 -5.01
C ALA A 103 5.79 -36.54 -6.32
N ALA A 104 6.18 -35.54 -7.13
CA ALA A 104 6.92 -35.78 -8.38
C ALA A 104 8.25 -36.52 -8.14
N ALA A 105 9.00 -36.13 -7.11
CA ALA A 105 10.24 -36.82 -6.73
C ALA A 105 10.00 -38.26 -6.27
N GLN A 106 8.92 -38.53 -5.54
CA GLN A 106 8.53 -39.89 -5.15
C GLN A 106 8.17 -40.75 -6.36
N ASP A 107 7.43 -40.20 -7.31
CA ASP A 107 7.09 -40.88 -8.56
C ASP A 107 8.33 -41.18 -9.41
N GLU A 108 9.27 -40.24 -9.47
CA GLU A 108 10.54 -40.42 -10.18
C GLU A 108 11.40 -41.50 -9.51
N ILE A 109 11.48 -41.52 -8.17
CA ILE A 109 12.17 -42.57 -7.40
C ILE A 109 11.52 -43.94 -7.66
N ALA A 110 10.19 -44.02 -7.67
CA ALA A 110 9.48 -45.27 -7.95
C ALA A 110 9.77 -45.78 -9.37
N SER A 111 9.77 -44.88 -10.37
CA SER A 111 10.13 -45.20 -11.75
C SER A 111 11.58 -45.67 -11.88
N MET A 112 12.52 -45.00 -11.22
CA MET A 112 13.93 -45.42 -11.19
C MET A 112 14.11 -46.78 -10.52
N ALA A 113 13.42 -47.04 -9.42
CA ALA A 113 13.46 -48.34 -8.74
C ALA A 113 12.91 -49.45 -9.64
N GLN A 114 11.85 -49.20 -10.40
CA GLN A 114 11.31 -50.17 -11.36
C GLN A 114 12.33 -50.47 -12.47
N ARG A 115 12.95 -49.44 -13.07
CA ARG A 115 14.02 -49.62 -14.08
C ARG A 115 15.20 -50.41 -13.53
N ALA A 116 15.65 -50.10 -12.31
CA ALA A 116 16.74 -50.83 -11.67
C ALA A 116 16.39 -52.30 -11.42
N ARG A 117 15.13 -52.62 -11.07
CA ARG A 117 14.66 -54.00 -10.93
C ARG A 117 14.63 -54.76 -12.25
N GLU A 118 14.22 -54.10 -13.33
CA GLU A 118 14.24 -54.68 -14.67
C GLU A 118 15.68 -54.97 -15.13
N GLU A 119 16.60 -54.03 -14.94
CA GLU A 119 18.02 -54.22 -15.25
C GLU A 119 18.65 -55.35 -14.41
N LEU A 120 18.35 -55.42 -13.11
CA LEU A 120 18.78 -56.51 -12.26
C LEU A 120 18.25 -57.86 -12.72
N ARG A 121 16.98 -57.91 -13.16
CA ARG A 121 16.36 -59.15 -13.66
C ARG A 121 17.06 -59.66 -14.92
N GLU A 122 17.42 -58.76 -15.83
CA GLU A 122 18.18 -59.09 -17.03
C GLU A 122 19.59 -59.61 -16.68
N ARG A 123 20.31 -58.91 -15.79
CA ARG A 123 21.65 -59.33 -15.32
C ARG A 123 21.62 -60.68 -14.61
N VAL A 124 20.63 -60.92 -13.74
CA VAL A 124 20.45 -62.20 -13.04
C VAL A 124 20.11 -63.32 -14.02
N GLY A 125 19.27 -63.06 -15.04
CA GLY A 125 18.99 -64.02 -16.11
C GLY A 125 20.25 -64.44 -16.86
N ALA A 126 21.10 -63.47 -17.23
CA ALA A 126 22.38 -63.75 -17.88
C ALA A 126 23.34 -64.56 -17.00
N LEU A 127 23.42 -64.22 -15.70
CA LEU A 127 24.20 -64.96 -14.70
C LEU A 127 23.67 -66.39 -14.50
N ALA A 128 22.36 -66.59 -14.48
CA ALA A 128 21.75 -67.91 -14.33
C ALA A 128 22.04 -68.81 -15.53
N VAL A 129 21.99 -68.28 -16.76
CA VAL A 129 22.36 -69.02 -17.98
C VAL A 129 23.85 -69.38 -17.97
N GLN A 130 24.73 -68.45 -17.59
CA GLN A 130 26.16 -68.75 -17.43
C GLN A 130 26.41 -69.81 -16.35
N GLY A 131 25.72 -69.73 -15.21
CA GLY A 131 25.81 -70.70 -14.13
C GLY A 131 25.35 -72.09 -14.57
N ALA A 132 24.20 -72.18 -15.25
CA ALA A 132 23.69 -73.42 -15.82
C ALA A 132 24.65 -74.00 -16.87
N SER A 133 25.21 -73.17 -17.75
CA SER A 133 26.22 -73.60 -18.74
C SER A 133 27.48 -74.17 -18.08
N LYS A 134 27.97 -73.55 -16.99
CA LYS A 134 29.10 -74.08 -16.20
C LYS A 134 28.78 -75.39 -15.50
N ILE A 135 27.56 -75.55 -14.97
CA ILE A 135 27.14 -76.81 -14.34
C ILE A 135 27.06 -77.92 -15.39
N VAL A 136 26.46 -77.66 -16.55
CA VAL A 136 26.42 -78.60 -17.68
C VAL A 136 27.83 -78.95 -18.15
N GLN A 137 28.73 -77.98 -18.32
CA GLN A 137 30.15 -78.27 -18.65
C GLN A 137 30.85 -79.13 -17.61
N ARG A 138 30.49 -79.00 -16.32
CA ARG A 138 31.07 -79.80 -15.24
C ARG A 138 30.47 -81.21 -15.17
N GLU A 139 29.20 -81.39 -15.52
CA GLU A 139 28.55 -82.72 -15.62
C GLU A 139 28.85 -83.43 -16.94
N ILE A 140 29.30 -82.73 -17.98
CA ILE A 140 29.87 -83.36 -19.18
C ILE A 140 31.22 -83.96 -18.80
N ASP A 141 31.19 -85.24 -18.42
CA ASP A 141 32.36 -86.07 -18.19
C ASP A 141 33.08 -86.33 -19.54
N PRO A 142 34.33 -85.82 -19.72
CA PRO A 142 35.12 -86.09 -20.91
C PRO A 142 35.36 -87.59 -21.14
N ALA A 143 35.34 -88.42 -20.09
CA ALA A 143 35.52 -89.86 -20.19
C ALA A 143 34.27 -90.57 -20.75
N ALA A 144 33.06 -90.18 -20.30
CA ALA A 144 31.81 -90.75 -20.80
C ALA A 144 31.51 -90.37 -22.26
N HIS A 145 31.87 -89.15 -22.70
CA HIS A 145 31.67 -88.72 -24.08
C HIS A 145 32.71 -89.29 -25.05
N LYS A 146 33.93 -89.58 -24.60
CA LYS A 146 34.93 -90.26 -25.44
C LYS A 146 34.49 -91.70 -25.77
N ALA A 147 33.89 -92.41 -24.82
CA ALA A 147 33.35 -93.76 -25.05
C ALA A 147 32.19 -93.79 -26.05
N LEU A 148 31.31 -92.78 -26.04
CA LEU A 148 30.20 -92.67 -26.99
C LEU A 148 30.66 -92.20 -28.38
N LEU A 149 31.66 -91.31 -28.46
CA LEU A 149 32.26 -90.88 -29.71
C LEU A 149 33.08 -92.00 -30.37
N ASP A 150 33.80 -92.80 -29.58
CA ASP A 150 34.53 -93.97 -30.07
C ASP A 150 33.57 -95.08 -30.55
N GLN A 151 32.40 -95.26 -29.90
CA GLN A 151 31.36 -96.18 -30.39
C GLN A 151 30.72 -95.73 -31.71
N LEU A 152 30.43 -94.43 -31.89
CA LEU A 152 29.90 -93.89 -33.16
C LEU A 152 30.93 -93.89 -34.30
N ALA A 153 32.21 -93.66 -34.00
CA ALA A 153 33.29 -93.75 -34.99
C ALA A 153 33.63 -95.19 -35.41
N THR A 154 33.14 -96.19 -34.67
CA THR A 154 33.29 -97.62 -35.01
C THR A 154 32.12 -98.13 -35.87
N GLU A 155 31.04 -97.35 -36.02
CA GLU A 155 29.87 -97.65 -36.87
C GLU A 155 29.90 -96.98 -38.26
N ILE A 156 31.01 -96.32 -38.63
CA ILE A 156 31.30 -95.85 -40.00
C ILE A 156 32.55 -96.59 -40.52
#